data_AF-A0A2G4IXS4-F1
#
_entry.id   AF-A0A2G4IXS4-F1
#
_cell.length_a   1.000
_cell.length_b   1.000
_cell.length_c   1.000
_cell.angle_alpha   90.00
_cell.angle_beta   90.00
_cell.angle_gamma   90.00
#
_symmetry.space_group_name_H-M   'P 1'
#
loop_
_entity.id
_entity.type
_entity.pdbx_description
1 polymer ?
#
loop_
_entity_poly.entity_id
_entity_poly.type
_entity_poly.pdbx_seq_one_letter_code
_entity_poly.pdbx_strand_id
1 'polypeptide(L)'
;MRSILSIHATRCIVCALLVLVAGCWGRTPVTLEQIEAEQLALPAVYLTADGREVIMPATRGDVIVVPGSRQLAFRAYRCTAPACPNRERGSADRPFLFTWPDPLWNVDKQGQLQFDVVPDRAAETLRRGGLPEPTCPGCLKLHDTGHQTAESRQHHSKWVVYYDLPESAARYKELDEQYRRQLQAMGRQR
;
A
#
# COMPACT_ATOMS: atom_id res chain seq x y z
N MET A 1 8.38 -35.22 72.88
CA MET A 1 7.33 -34.37 72.25
C MET A 1 8.02 -33.28 71.45
N ARG A 2 7.58 -33.08 70.21
CA ARG A 2 8.31 -32.40 69.13
C ARG A 2 8.22 -30.88 69.26
N SER A 3 9.38 -30.24 69.28
CA SER A 3 9.59 -28.90 68.74
C SER A 3 9.56 -28.96 67.22
N ILE A 4 9.04 -27.90 66.56
CA ILE A 4 9.56 -27.23 65.35
C ILE A 4 8.43 -26.28 64.91
N LEU A 5 8.61 -25.00 65.20
CA LEU A 5 7.76 -23.90 64.75
C LEU A 5 8.61 -22.99 63.83
N SER A 6 8.00 -22.63 62.71
CA SER A 6 8.17 -21.34 62.03
C SER A 6 9.49 -21.04 61.29
N ILE A 7 9.59 -21.44 60.02
CA ILE A 7 10.54 -20.87 59.04
C ILE A 7 9.91 -20.79 57.63
N HIS A 8 8.70 -20.28 57.44
CA HIS A 8 8.11 -20.18 56.07
C HIS A 8 7.62 -18.79 55.65
N ALA A 9 7.61 -17.78 56.52
CA ALA A 9 7.03 -16.47 56.18
C ALA A 9 7.95 -15.52 55.39
N THR A 10 9.26 -15.73 55.37
CA THR A 10 10.23 -14.71 54.86
C THR A 10 10.57 -14.84 53.37
N ARG A 11 10.14 -15.90 52.68
CA ARG A 11 10.50 -16.15 51.26
C ARG A 11 9.51 -15.59 50.23
N CYS A 12 8.30 -15.18 50.63
CA CYS A 12 7.30 -14.67 49.67
C CYS A 12 7.48 -13.19 49.30
N ILE A 13 8.11 -12.37 50.14
CA ILE A 13 8.20 -10.93 49.89
C ILE A 13 9.33 -10.58 48.90
N VAL A 14 10.40 -11.39 48.84
CA VAL A 14 11.56 -11.13 47.98
C VAL A 14 11.29 -11.44 46.49
N CYS A 15 10.38 -12.35 46.17
CA CYS A 15 10.02 -12.66 44.77
C CYS A 15 9.10 -11.61 44.13
N ALA A 16 8.32 -10.86 44.90
CA ALA A 16 7.40 -9.85 44.35
C ALA A 16 8.11 -8.58 43.86
N LEU A 17 9.28 -8.26 44.40
CA LEU A 17 10.05 -7.06 44.04
C LEU A 17 10.91 -7.23 42.77
N LEU A 18 11.19 -8.45 42.34
CA LEU A 18 11.97 -8.71 41.12
C LEU A 18 11.15 -8.67 39.82
N VAL A 19 9.82 -8.74 39.89
CA VAL A 19 8.95 -8.72 38.70
C VAL A 19 8.72 -7.29 38.15
N LEU A 20 8.95 -6.26 38.95
CA LEU A 20 8.75 -4.86 38.53
C LEU A 20 9.91 -4.27 37.70
N VAL A 21 11.07 -4.94 37.64
CA VAL A 21 12.26 -4.41 36.94
C VAL A 21 12.39 -4.94 35.49
N ALA A 22 11.61 -5.95 35.11
CA ALA A 22 11.67 -6.54 33.77
C ALA A 22 10.76 -5.86 32.73
N GLY A 23 9.91 -4.90 33.14
CA GLY A 23 8.94 -4.24 32.26
C GLY A 23 9.47 -3.05 31.45
N CYS A 24 10.67 -2.56 31.77
CA CYS A 24 11.30 -1.40 31.12
C CYS A 24 12.56 -1.78 30.32
N TRP A 25 12.63 -3.01 29.79
CA TRP A 25 13.60 -3.32 28.75
C TRP A 25 13.18 -2.55 27.51
N GLY A 26 13.84 -1.40 27.35
CA GLY A 26 13.52 -0.36 26.39
C GLY A 26 13.29 -0.95 25.02
N ARG A 27 12.06 -0.78 24.51
CA ARG A 27 11.84 -0.82 23.07
C ARG A 27 12.82 0.18 22.48
N THR A 28 13.78 -0.32 21.72
CA THR A 28 14.67 0.52 20.94
C THR A 28 13.79 1.50 20.15
N PRO A 29 14.07 2.80 20.20
CA PRO A 29 13.30 3.76 19.43
C PRO A 29 13.39 3.35 17.95
N VAL A 30 12.24 3.30 17.29
CA VAL A 30 12.14 2.93 15.88
C VAL A 30 12.93 3.97 15.06
N THR A 31 13.81 3.51 14.17
CA THR A 31 14.64 4.40 13.35
C THR A 31 13.81 4.99 12.19
N LEU A 32 14.29 6.08 11.58
CA LEU A 32 13.64 6.65 10.40
C LEU A 32 13.59 5.62 9.26
N GLU A 33 14.66 4.85 9.04
CA GLU A 33 14.69 3.83 7.99
C GLU A 33 13.66 2.72 8.24
N GLN A 34 13.45 2.34 9.51
CA GLN A 34 12.43 1.34 9.86
C GLN A 34 11.02 1.86 9.60
N ILE A 35 10.75 3.13 9.90
CA ILE A 35 9.45 3.76 9.63
C ILE A 35 9.20 3.82 8.12
N GLU A 36 10.18 4.26 7.34
CA GLU A 36 10.08 4.32 5.87
C GLU A 36 9.90 2.93 5.25
N ALA A 37 10.68 1.94 5.70
CA ALA A 37 10.54 0.56 5.25
C ALA A 37 9.15 0.00 5.56
N GLU A 38 8.59 0.31 6.74
CA GLU A 38 7.23 -0.11 7.09
C GLU A 38 6.17 0.60 6.24
N GLN A 39 6.30 1.92 6.01
CA GLN A 39 5.39 2.67 5.13
C GLN A 39 5.34 2.08 3.73
N LEU A 40 6.48 1.69 3.17
CA LEU A 40 6.56 1.05 1.85
C LEU A 40 6.00 -0.37 1.87
N ALA A 41 6.09 -1.09 2.99
CA ALA A 41 5.64 -2.48 3.13
C ALA A 41 4.14 -2.61 3.47
N LEU A 42 3.42 -1.50 3.64
CA LEU A 42 2.00 -1.54 3.97
C LEU A 42 1.21 -2.36 2.93
N PRO A 43 0.22 -3.15 3.36
CA PRO A 43 -0.62 -3.92 2.45
C PRO A 43 -1.34 -3.03 1.43
N ALA A 44 -1.32 -3.45 0.18
CA ALA A 44 -2.03 -2.82 -0.94
C ALA A 44 -2.91 -3.84 -1.66
N VAL A 45 -3.98 -3.35 -2.28
CA VAL A 45 -4.88 -4.17 -3.09
C VAL A 45 -4.37 -4.21 -4.53
N TYR A 46 -4.33 -5.39 -5.11
CA TYR A 46 -4.08 -5.63 -6.53
C TYR A 46 -5.30 -6.34 -7.12
N LEU A 47 -5.66 -5.99 -8.37
CA LEU A 47 -6.70 -6.71 -9.12
C LEU A 47 -6.10 -7.41 -10.33
N THR A 48 -6.49 -8.65 -10.54
CA THR A 48 -6.29 -9.36 -11.81
C THR A 48 -7.29 -8.86 -12.86
N ALA A 49 -7.08 -9.23 -14.12
CA ALA A 49 -7.93 -8.80 -15.24
C ALA A 49 -9.40 -9.25 -15.11
N ASP A 50 -9.66 -10.38 -14.44
CA ASP A 50 -11.00 -10.89 -14.12
C ASP A 50 -11.62 -10.24 -12.85
N GLY A 51 -10.92 -9.28 -12.24
CA GLY A 51 -11.40 -8.53 -11.08
C GLY A 51 -11.16 -9.21 -9.72
N ARG A 52 -10.44 -10.33 -9.67
CA ARG A 52 -10.07 -10.98 -8.41
C ARG A 52 -9.05 -10.13 -7.65
N GLU A 53 -9.30 -9.98 -6.36
CA GLU A 53 -8.45 -9.22 -5.44
C GLU A 53 -7.32 -10.07 -4.86
N VAL A 54 -6.15 -9.45 -4.74
CA VAL A 54 -4.98 -10.01 -4.05
C VAL A 54 -4.37 -8.91 -3.18
N ILE A 55 -4.11 -9.22 -1.92
CA ILE A 55 -3.47 -8.29 -0.98
C ILE A 55 -2.00 -8.66 -0.87
N MET A 56 -1.12 -7.70 -1.18
CA MET A 56 0.33 -7.86 -1.10
C MET A 56 0.99 -6.56 -0.59
N PRO A 57 2.22 -6.61 -0.05
CA PRO A 57 2.96 -5.40 0.29
C PRO A 57 3.10 -4.44 -0.90
N ALA A 58 2.97 -3.13 -0.67
CA ALA A 58 3.17 -2.12 -1.70
C ALA A 58 4.62 -2.07 -2.24
N THR A 59 5.60 -2.59 -1.49
CA THR A 59 7.00 -2.79 -1.96
C THR A 59 7.13 -3.66 -3.20
N ARG A 60 6.08 -4.39 -3.60
CA ARG A 60 6.08 -5.18 -4.82
C ARG A 60 5.90 -4.35 -6.11
N GLY A 61 5.66 -3.05 -5.99
CA GLY A 61 5.46 -2.13 -7.12
C GLY A 61 4.01 -2.08 -7.59
N ASP A 62 3.79 -1.58 -8.80
CA ASP A 62 2.43 -1.35 -9.31
C ASP A 62 1.83 -2.57 -10.05
N VAL A 63 2.64 -3.60 -10.25
CA VAL A 63 2.26 -4.86 -10.91
C VAL A 63 2.96 -6.03 -10.24
N ILE A 64 2.25 -7.15 -10.11
CA ILE A 64 2.76 -8.38 -9.54
C ILE A 64 2.36 -9.58 -10.39
N VAL A 65 3.14 -10.65 -10.27
CA VAL A 65 2.66 -12.00 -10.61
C VAL A 65 1.96 -12.57 -9.39
N VAL A 66 0.69 -12.96 -9.53
CA VAL A 66 -0.08 -13.49 -8.42
C VAL A 66 0.53 -14.82 -7.94
N PRO A 67 0.83 -14.99 -6.64
CA PRO A 67 1.49 -16.19 -6.11
C PRO A 67 0.79 -17.48 -6.52
N GLY A 68 1.58 -18.48 -6.94
CA GLY A 68 1.06 -19.77 -7.40
C GLY A 68 0.34 -19.73 -8.75
N SER A 69 0.37 -18.61 -9.47
CA SER A 69 -0.23 -18.46 -10.79
C SER A 69 0.74 -17.80 -11.77
N ARG A 70 0.35 -17.71 -13.05
CA ARG A 70 1.01 -16.88 -14.07
C ARG A 70 0.18 -15.66 -14.45
N GLN A 71 -0.77 -15.28 -13.60
CA GLN A 71 -1.63 -14.13 -13.83
C GLN A 71 -0.98 -12.86 -13.29
N LEU A 72 -1.07 -11.77 -14.05
CA LEU A 72 -0.74 -10.44 -13.57
C LEU A 72 -1.87 -9.89 -12.71
N ALA A 73 -1.51 -9.19 -11.64
CA ALA A 73 -2.40 -8.28 -10.95
C ALA A 73 -1.76 -6.90 -10.88
N PHE A 74 -2.55 -5.86 -11.08
CA PHE A 74 -2.13 -4.46 -11.05
C PHE A 74 -2.66 -3.81 -9.79
N ARG A 75 -1.93 -2.84 -9.25
CA ARG A 75 -2.36 -2.11 -8.07
C ARG A 75 -3.71 -1.43 -8.33
N ALA A 76 -4.63 -1.59 -7.38
CA ALA A 76 -5.99 -1.11 -7.50
C ALA A 76 -6.04 0.41 -7.36
N TYR A 77 -6.81 1.03 -8.24
CA TYR A 77 -7.13 2.44 -8.20
C TYR A 77 -8.56 2.64 -7.70
N ARG A 78 -8.80 3.82 -7.13
CA ARG A 78 -10.13 4.40 -6.94
C ARG A 78 -10.21 5.74 -7.67
N CYS A 79 -11.43 6.12 -8.04
CA CYS A 79 -11.70 7.43 -8.60
C CYS A 79 -12.28 8.37 -7.54
N THR A 80 -11.68 9.55 -7.39
CA THR A 80 -12.11 10.61 -6.48
C THR A 80 -12.88 11.73 -7.18
N ALA A 81 -13.18 11.58 -8.47
CA ALA A 81 -13.92 12.58 -9.22
C ALA A 81 -15.30 12.84 -8.57
N PRO A 82 -15.69 14.11 -8.34
CA PRO A 82 -16.94 14.46 -7.68
C PRO A 82 -18.20 13.89 -8.34
N ALA A 83 -18.18 13.70 -9.66
CA ALA A 83 -19.28 13.15 -10.46
C ALA A 83 -18.94 11.81 -11.13
N CYS A 84 -18.08 10.98 -10.51
CA CYS A 84 -17.70 9.68 -11.06
C CYS A 84 -18.91 8.76 -11.27
N PRO A 85 -19.21 8.29 -12.49
CA PRO A 85 -20.34 7.40 -12.76
C PRO A 85 -20.26 6.04 -12.06
N ASN A 86 -19.05 5.58 -11.77
CA ASN A 86 -18.85 4.31 -11.09
C ASN A 86 -18.96 4.41 -9.56
N ARG A 87 -19.25 5.58 -8.99
CA ARG A 87 -19.36 5.73 -7.52
C ARG A 87 -20.36 4.74 -6.92
N GLU A 88 -21.51 4.55 -7.58
CA GLU A 88 -22.59 3.66 -7.12
C GLU A 88 -22.30 2.17 -7.36
N ARG A 89 -21.25 1.83 -8.12
CA ARG A 89 -20.81 0.44 -8.33
C ARG A 89 -19.94 -0.08 -7.18
N GLY A 90 -19.56 0.79 -6.24
CA GLY A 90 -18.95 0.39 -4.98
C GLY A 90 -19.99 -0.15 -4.00
N SER A 91 -19.56 -0.42 -2.78
CA SER A 91 -20.44 -0.66 -1.63
C SER A 91 -20.37 0.52 -0.66
N ALA A 92 -21.21 0.50 0.38
CA ALA A 92 -21.22 1.54 1.42
C ALA A 92 -19.84 1.77 2.03
N ASP A 93 -19.08 0.70 2.26
CA ASP A 93 -17.78 0.74 2.93
C ASP A 93 -16.60 0.73 1.95
N ARG A 94 -16.86 0.65 0.65
CA ARG A 94 -15.79 0.45 -0.34
C ARG A 94 -16.07 1.11 -1.68
N PRO A 95 -15.18 1.97 -2.18
CA PRO A 95 -15.34 2.55 -3.52
C PRO A 95 -15.23 1.47 -4.60
N PHE A 96 -15.80 1.75 -5.77
CA PHE A 96 -15.51 0.96 -6.96
C PHE A 96 -14.00 0.98 -7.25
N LEU A 97 -13.40 -0.20 -7.30
CA LEU A 97 -11.99 -0.39 -7.62
C LEU A 97 -11.83 -0.79 -9.09
N PHE A 98 -10.73 -0.36 -9.68
CA PHE A 98 -10.35 -0.75 -11.04
C PHE A 98 -8.83 -0.81 -11.18
N THR A 99 -8.36 -1.43 -12.25
CA THR A 99 -6.96 -1.42 -12.64
C THR A 99 -6.74 -0.71 -13.95
N TRP A 100 -5.48 -0.35 -14.20
CA TRP A 100 -5.03 0.17 -15.46
C TRP A 100 -3.87 -0.70 -15.97
N PRO A 101 -4.17 -1.81 -16.67
CA PRO A 101 -3.14 -2.72 -17.15
C PRO A 101 -2.27 -2.03 -18.20
N ASP A 102 -0.97 -1.88 -17.91
CA ASP A 102 -0.01 -1.44 -18.92
C ASP A 102 0.37 -2.66 -19.79
N PRO A 103 0.10 -2.60 -21.12
CA PRO A 103 0.29 -3.72 -22.03
C PRO A 103 1.76 -4.09 -22.26
N LEU A 104 2.71 -3.31 -21.73
CA LEU A 104 4.14 -3.63 -21.77
C LEU A 104 4.54 -4.65 -20.70
N TRP A 105 3.71 -4.87 -19.68
CA TRP A 105 3.95 -5.92 -18.69
C TRP A 105 3.48 -7.27 -19.20
N ASN A 106 4.33 -8.28 -19.06
CA ASN A 106 3.99 -9.67 -19.33
C ASN A 106 4.62 -10.61 -18.29
N VAL A 107 4.25 -11.90 -18.38
CA VAL A 107 4.85 -12.97 -17.60
C VAL A 107 5.54 -13.94 -18.54
N ASP A 108 6.81 -14.21 -18.31
CA ASP A 108 7.58 -15.16 -19.11
C ASP A 108 7.19 -16.63 -18.84
N LYS A 109 7.86 -17.55 -19.53
CA LYS A 109 7.60 -19.00 -19.40
C LYS A 109 7.98 -19.52 -18.01
N GLN A 110 8.84 -18.81 -17.29
CA GLN A 110 9.33 -19.10 -15.94
C GLN A 110 8.43 -18.48 -14.86
N GLY A 111 7.37 -17.76 -15.25
CA GLY A 111 6.46 -17.10 -14.31
C GLY A 111 7.02 -15.81 -13.72
N GLN A 112 8.05 -15.22 -14.32
CA GLN A 112 8.63 -13.97 -13.87
C GLN A 112 8.03 -12.79 -14.62
N LEU A 113 7.93 -11.66 -13.92
CA LEU A 113 7.47 -10.40 -14.48
C LEU A 113 8.52 -9.86 -15.46
N GLN A 114 8.11 -9.52 -16.67
CA GLN A 114 8.95 -8.86 -17.66
C GLN A 114 8.30 -7.57 -18.16
N PHE A 115 9.12 -6.62 -18.58
CA PHE A 115 8.70 -5.38 -19.21
C PHE A 115 9.22 -5.32 -20.64
N ASP A 116 8.30 -5.38 -21.61
CA ASP A 116 8.63 -5.36 -23.03
C ASP A 116 9.00 -3.94 -23.48
N VAL A 117 10.29 -3.60 -23.43
CA VAL A 117 10.81 -2.41 -24.10
C VAL A 117 10.98 -2.74 -25.59
N VAL A 118 9.90 -2.72 -26.35
CA VAL A 118 10.01 -2.74 -27.83
C VAL A 118 10.22 -1.30 -28.29
N PRO A 119 11.37 -0.94 -28.91
CA PRO A 119 11.65 0.43 -29.34
C PRO A 119 10.54 1.03 -30.21
N ASP A 120 9.93 0.22 -31.07
CA ASP A 120 8.81 0.63 -31.93
C ASP A 120 7.52 0.89 -31.14
N ARG A 121 7.26 0.17 -30.04
CA ARG A 121 6.11 0.46 -29.16
C ARG A 121 6.34 1.72 -28.35
N ALA A 122 7.55 1.98 -27.86
CA ALA A 122 7.83 3.23 -27.16
C ALA A 122 7.63 4.44 -28.08
N ALA A 123 8.14 4.36 -29.32
CA ALA A 123 7.92 5.38 -30.34
C ALA A 123 6.44 5.52 -30.71
N GLU A 124 5.70 4.42 -30.88
CA GLU A 124 4.27 4.44 -31.17
C GLU A 124 3.44 5.01 -30.01
N THR A 125 3.77 4.67 -28.77
CA THR A 125 3.18 5.25 -27.56
C THR A 125 3.39 6.76 -27.52
N LEU A 126 4.61 7.24 -27.82
CA LEU A 126 4.89 8.67 -27.93
C LEU A 126 4.11 9.32 -29.08
N ARG A 127 4.00 8.67 -30.25
CA ARG A 127 3.17 9.16 -31.39
C ARG A 127 1.69 9.26 -31.03
N ARG A 128 1.19 8.37 -30.19
CA ARG A 128 -0.19 8.41 -29.65
C ARG A 128 -0.35 9.41 -28.49
N GLY A 129 0.67 10.20 -28.20
CA GLY A 129 0.64 11.26 -27.20
C GLY A 129 1.00 10.80 -25.79
N GLY A 130 1.81 9.76 -25.65
CA GLY A 130 2.36 9.26 -24.37
C GLY A 130 1.75 7.94 -23.91
N LEU A 131 2.28 7.39 -22.80
CA LEU A 131 1.64 6.27 -22.11
C LEU A 131 0.25 6.71 -21.66
N PRO A 132 -0.78 5.89 -21.86
CA PRO A 132 -2.13 6.29 -21.50
C PRO A 132 -2.18 6.34 -19.96
N GLU A 133 -2.49 7.51 -19.41
CA GLU A 133 -2.50 7.74 -17.96
C GLU A 133 -3.65 6.95 -17.30
N PRO A 134 -3.50 6.48 -16.04
CA PRO A 134 -4.56 5.78 -15.33
C PRO A 134 -5.85 6.59 -15.34
N THR A 135 -6.89 6.07 -15.98
CA THR A 135 -8.18 6.75 -16.13
C THR A 135 -9.31 5.88 -15.62
N CYS A 136 -10.24 6.47 -14.86
CA CYS A 136 -11.41 5.73 -14.39
C CYS A 136 -12.28 5.29 -15.58
N PRO A 137 -12.66 4.01 -15.68
CA PRO A 137 -13.46 3.51 -16.81
C PRO A 137 -14.88 4.10 -16.87
N GLY A 138 -15.37 4.66 -15.76
CA GLY A 138 -16.65 5.38 -15.72
C GLY A 138 -16.52 6.78 -16.30
N CYS A 139 -15.53 7.54 -15.83
CA CYS A 139 -15.24 8.88 -16.35
C CYS A 139 -14.87 8.83 -17.84
N LEU A 140 -14.12 7.81 -18.27
CA LEU A 140 -13.74 7.63 -19.67
C LEU A 140 -14.94 7.62 -20.63
N LYS A 141 -16.10 7.10 -20.19
CA LYS A 141 -17.33 7.10 -21.01
C LYS A 141 -17.98 8.47 -21.18
N LEU A 142 -17.68 9.42 -20.28
CA LEU A 142 -18.20 10.78 -20.34
C LEU A 142 -17.33 11.68 -21.23
N HIS A 143 -16.12 11.23 -21.56
CA HIS A 143 -15.15 12.01 -22.29
C HIS A 143 -15.13 11.61 -23.76
N ASP A 144 -15.18 12.59 -24.66
CA ASP A 144 -14.80 12.37 -26.04
C ASP A 144 -13.27 12.28 -26.14
N THR A 145 -12.76 11.06 -25.99
CA THR A 145 -11.32 10.77 -25.99
C THR A 145 -10.62 11.16 -27.29
N GLY A 146 -11.36 11.34 -28.39
CA GLY A 146 -10.81 11.75 -29.68
C GLY A 146 -10.37 13.21 -29.76
N HIS A 147 -10.88 14.07 -28.87
CA HIS A 147 -10.64 15.52 -28.89
C HIS A 147 -10.01 16.06 -27.60
N GLN A 148 -9.60 15.19 -26.67
CA GLN A 148 -8.98 15.63 -25.43
C GLN A 148 -7.57 16.19 -25.66
N THR A 149 -7.32 17.38 -25.12
CA THR A 149 -5.97 17.93 -25.01
C THR A 149 -5.15 17.14 -23.98
N ALA A 150 -3.83 17.19 -24.09
CA ALA A 150 -2.94 16.57 -23.10
C ALA A 150 -3.22 17.10 -21.67
N GLU A 151 -3.51 18.39 -21.54
CA GLU A 151 -3.87 19.01 -20.26
C GLU A 151 -5.18 18.45 -19.68
N SER A 152 -6.20 18.23 -20.52
CA SER A 152 -7.45 17.61 -20.08
C SER A 152 -7.22 16.19 -19.56
N ARG A 153 -6.37 15.40 -20.25
CA ARG A 153 -6.03 14.04 -19.81
C ARG A 153 -5.31 14.07 -18.46
N GLN A 154 -4.32 14.95 -18.31
CA GLN A 154 -3.60 15.15 -17.06
C GLN A 154 -4.49 15.64 -15.92
N HIS A 155 -5.51 16.45 -16.21
CA HIS A 155 -6.48 16.86 -15.21
C HIS A 155 -7.26 15.65 -14.66
N HIS A 156 -7.66 14.72 -15.52
CA HIS A 156 -8.43 13.55 -15.12
C HIS A 156 -7.61 12.51 -14.36
N SER A 157 -6.33 12.34 -14.67
CA SER A 157 -5.46 11.42 -13.94
C SER A 157 -5.26 11.83 -12.47
N LYS A 158 -5.38 13.12 -12.14
CA LYS A 158 -5.38 13.61 -10.73
C LYS A 158 -6.55 13.08 -9.89
N TRP A 159 -7.63 12.63 -10.52
CA TRP A 159 -8.76 12.01 -9.81
C TRP A 159 -8.58 10.50 -9.63
N VAL A 160 -7.53 9.91 -10.17
CA VAL A 160 -7.26 8.48 -10.08
C VAL A 160 -6.10 8.30 -9.11
N VAL A 161 -6.40 7.68 -7.97
CA VAL A 161 -5.41 7.45 -6.90
C VAL A 161 -5.40 5.98 -6.53
N TYR A 162 -4.27 5.49 -6.02
CA TYR A 162 -4.22 4.15 -5.46
C TYR A 162 -5.24 4.01 -4.34
N TYR A 163 -5.88 2.85 -4.31
CA TYR A 163 -6.72 2.47 -3.18
C TYR A 163 -5.83 1.91 -2.08
N ASP A 164 -5.84 2.60 -0.95
CA ASP A 164 -5.26 2.10 0.29
C ASP A 164 -6.36 1.44 1.12
N LEU A 165 -6.06 0.27 1.66
CA LEU A 165 -6.91 -0.39 2.64
C LEU A 165 -7.12 0.54 3.84
N PRO A 166 -8.31 0.55 4.49
CA PRO A 166 -8.56 1.41 5.65
C PRO A 166 -7.51 1.25 6.76
N GLU A 167 -7.10 0.02 7.04
CA GLU A 167 -6.06 -0.31 8.01
C GLU A 167 -4.67 0.20 7.58
N SER A 168 -4.31 0.06 6.29
CA SER A 168 -3.06 0.60 5.75
C SER A 168 -3.04 2.12 5.81
N ALA A 169 -4.14 2.78 5.48
CA ALA A 169 -4.27 4.24 5.56
C ALA A 169 -4.17 4.75 7.00
N ALA A 170 -4.80 4.05 7.96
CA ALA A 170 -4.68 4.36 9.38
C ALA A 170 -3.22 4.20 9.86
N ARG A 171 -2.60 3.06 9.53
CA ARG A 171 -1.22 2.78 9.92
C ARG A 171 -0.22 3.76 9.31
N TYR A 172 -0.42 4.15 8.05
CA TYR A 172 0.41 5.17 7.40
C TYR A 172 0.41 6.50 8.17
N LYS A 173 -0.76 6.94 8.65
CA LYS A 173 -0.87 8.17 9.46
C LYS A 173 -0.09 8.07 10.76
N GLU A 174 -0.19 6.93 11.46
CA GLU A 174 0.59 6.69 12.69
C GLU A 174 2.11 6.73 12.41
N LEU A 175 2.54 6.10 11.31
CA LEU A 175 3.94 6.08 10.90
C LEU A 175 4.44 7.47 10.51
N ASP A 176 3.62 8.26 9.81
CA ASP A 176 3.93 9.64 9.47
C ASP A 176 4.10 10.53 10.72
N GLU A 177 3.27 10.35 11.73
CA GLU A 177 3.42 11.04 13.03
C GLU A 177 4.68 10.60 13.77
N GLN A 178 4.99 9.30 13.78
CA GLN A 178 6.25 8.80 14.34
C GLN A 178 7.46 9.39 13.62
N TYR A 179 7.42 9.44 12.28
CA TYR A 179 8.47 10.02 11.45
C TYR A 179 8.71 11.49 11.80
N ARG A 180 7.64 12.29 11.88
CA ARG A 180 7.71 13.71 12.25
C ARG A 180 8.29 13.91 13.66
N ARG A 181 7.87 13.10 14.64
CA ARG A 181 8.43 13.15 16.00
C ARG A 181 9.93 12.83 16.01
N GLN A 182 10.35 11.86 15.22
CA GLN A 182 11.76 11.46 15.14
C GLN A 182 12.62 12.54 14.46
N LEU A 183 12.12 13.17 13.38
CA LEU A 183 12.79 14.32 12.78
C LEU A 183 12.96 15.48 13.77
N GLN A 184 11.91 15.80 14.53
CA GLN A 184 11.96 16.85 15.55
C GLN A 184 12.98 16.52 16.65
N ALA A 185 13.02 15.27 17.12
CA ALA A 185 14.01 14.83 18.12
C ALA A 185 15.46 14.94 17.61
N MET A 186 15.65 14.85 16.29
CA MET A 186 16.95 15.04 15.62
C MET A 186 17.24 16.50 15.24
N GLY A 187 16.36 17.45 15.55
CA GLY A 187 16.50 18.86 15.16
C GLY A 187 16.36 19.10 13.66
N ARG A 188 15.67 18.22 12.94
CA ARG A 188 15.42 18.33 11.49
C ARG A 188 13.96 18.70 11.21
N GLN A 189 13.72 19.42 10.13
CA GLN A 189 12.38 19.62 9.57
C GLN A 189 12.25 18.80 8.28
N ARG A 190 11.02 18.39 7.97
CA ARG A 190 10.69 17.61 6.77
C ARG A 190 10.71 18.50 5.54
#